data_AF-A0A0J9X9W4-F1
#
_entry.id   AF-A0A0J9X9W4-F1
#
_cell.length_a   1.000
_cell.length_b   1.000
_cell.length_c   1.000
_cell.angle_alpha   90.00
_cell.angle_beta   90.00
_cell.angle_gamma   90.00
#
_symmetry.space_group_name_H-M   'P 1'
#
loop_
_entity.id
_entity.type
_entity.pdbx_description
1 polymer ?
#
loop_
_entity_poly.entity_id
_entity_poly.type
_entity_poly.pdbx_seq_one_letter_code
_entity_poly.pdbx_strand_id
1 'polypeptide(L)'
;MPNTEKVKQPIPSVDPLLDILLPDLPQDIQDLIVSNVGSEDSVANNPAFSFLPKLRSSNLSVITNAETEASIEKEQADVTLKLQDVVKSSYPKFISGSTSLASFDSQFKQFKTDVKEFYDTEFIYLDNDIQHFSTILDQQNGSVDDTHADDQQAFADKAFTDNSEAIVLLKNLDKLQDMLELPNLTLACVNNGYYTEALDLASHTSRLYARYSNIKVIQDIQSQVEDALKTMLVQLLRLLRETVKLPILIKVVSYLRRMKPFQGSDDVDRQLEQLYLVSRLQYIRTLLSSLEPLKKQSPETYLKRYIEVFREHVFVTIVGFRSVFPESLSSHTKKGSESTPGERLIGSFLRTLVEELRETVAEMSPFICDESTRNSLWLQVSYCSQSLGRVGGDFWPTIQGPLEEGSSGITKHEWLQALRKQKEVSKQLDVSASSSLVV
;
A
#
# COMPACT_ATOMS: atom_id res chain seq x y z
N MET A 1 67.03 2.29 -6.56
CA MET A 1 66.80 3.72 -6.35
C MET A 1 65.34 3.91 -6.03
N PRO A 2 64.97 4.39 -4.84
CA PRO A 2 63.57 4.48 -4.45
C PRO A 2 62.91 5.70 -5.10
N ASN A 3 61.66 5.49 -5.50
CA ASN A 3 60.77 6.44 -6.15
C ASN A 3 60.62 7.73 -5.33
N THR A 4 60.79 8.86 -6.01
CA THR A 4 60.34 10.17 -5.56
C THR A 4 58.83 10.22 -5.64
N GLU A 5 58.15 10.03 -4.51
CA GLU A 5 56.74 10.38 -4.36
C GLU A 5 56.58 11.90 -4.57
N LYS A 6 55.84 12.25 -5.62
CA LYS A 6 55.37 13.62 -5.85
C LYS A 6 54.54 14.05 -4.65
N VAL A 7 55.08 14.98 -3.87
CA VAL A 7 54.36 15.77 -2.88
C VAL A 7 53.16 16.41 -3.60
N LYS A 8 51.96 15.88 -3.32
CA LYS A 8 50.69 16.38 -3.83
C LYS A 8 50.46 17.72 -3.14
N GLN A 9 50.60 18.82 -3.88
CA GLN A 9 50.28 20.15 -3.37
C GLN A 9 48.82 20.16 -2.87
N PRO A 10 48.53 20.69 -1.67
CA PRO A 10 47.17 20.79 -1.19
C PRO A 10 46.41 21.80 -2.05
N ILE A 11 45.28 21.36 -2.59
CA ILE A 11 44.33 22.19 -3.33
C ILE A 11 43.74 23.18 -2.31
N PRO A 12 43.72 24.50 -2.59
CA PRO A 12 43.24 25.49 -1.63
C PRO A 12 41.76 25.23 -1.31
N SER A 13 41.41 25.17 -0.02
CA SER A 13 40.01 25.01 0.38
C SER A 13 39.24 26.33 0.19
N VAL A 14 37.93 26.24 0.03
CA VAL A 14 37.05 27.34 -0.44
C VAL A 14 36.89 28.47 0.60
N ASP A 15 37.42 28.32 1.83
CA ASP A 15 37.43 29.37 2.84
C ASP A 15 38.84 29.60 3.43
N PRO A 16 39.46 30.78 3.25
CA PRO A 16 40.82 31.05 3.72
C PRO A 16 40.94 31.02 5.25
N LEU A 17 39.83 31.08 5.98
CA LEU A 17 39.78 30.94 7.43
C LEU A 17 39.86 29.47 7.89
N LEU A 18 39.32 28.55 7.08
CA LEU A 18 39.37 27.11 7.34
C LEU A 18 40.79 26.58 7.13
N ASP A 19 41.50 27.09 6.12
CA ASP A 19 42.92 26.81 5.89
C ASP A 19 43.83 27.32 7.03
N ILE A 20 43.45 28.41 7.71
CA ILE A 20 44.19 28.96 8.86
C ILE A 20 43.94 28.17 10.14
N LEU A 21 42.74 27.62 10.32
CA LEU A 21 42.33 26.88 11.53
C LEU A 21 42.59 25.37 11.44
N LEU A 22 42.78 24.83 10.23
CA LEU A 22 43.10 23.43 9.99
C LEU A 22 44.27 22.90 10.85
N PRO A 23 45.38 23.63 11.02
CA PRO A 23 46.54 23.15 11.78
C PRO A 23 46.27 22.94 13.28
N ASP A 24 45.31 23.68 13.85
CA ASP A 24 45.01 23.68 15.28
C ASP A 24 43.83 22.76 15.63
N LEU A 25 43.19 22.12 14.64
CA LEU A 25 42.11 21.17 14.86
C LEU A 25 42.61 19.77 15.22
N PRO A 26 41.88 19.00 16.06
CA PRO A 26 42.16 17.59 16.29
C PRO A 26 42.20 16.77 15.00
N GLN A 27 43.15 15.84 14.87
CA GLN A 27 43.43 15.06 13.65
C GLN A 27 42.20 14.33 13.09
N ASP A 28 41.29 13.86 13.94
CA ASP A 28 40.06 13.17 13.52
C ASP A 28 39.14 14.05 12.64
N ILE A 29 39.16 15.37 12.85
CA ILE A 29 38.34 16.32 12.09
C ILE A 29 39.07 16.74 10.80
N GLN A 30 40.41 16.76 10.80
CA GLN A 30 41.21 17.00 9.61
C GLN A 30 40.95 15.92 8.54
N ASP A 31 40.88 14.65 8.93
CA ASP A 31 40.61 13.53 8.03
C ASP A 31 39.18 13.55 7.46
N LEU A 32 38.21 14.02 8.25
CA LEU A 32 36.80 14.19 7.84
C LEU A 32 36.61 15.34 6.84
N ILE A 33 37.48 16.35 6.88
CA ILE A 33 37.48 17.47 5.93
C ILE A 33 38.15 17.06 4.62
N VAL A 34 39.31 16.40 4.68
CA VAL A 34 40.06 15.94 3.48
C VAL A 34 39.26 14.91 2.66
N SER A 35 38.44 14.08 3.31
CA SER A 35 37.57 13.10 2.64
C SER A 35 36.33 13.70 1.96
N ASN A 36 35.90 14.91 2.33
CA ASN A 36 34.67 15.55 1.84
C ASN A 36 34.88 16.71 0.86
N VAL A 37 36.12 16.99 0.42
CA VAL A 37 36.48 18.12 -0.48
C VAL A 37 35.82 18.05 -1.87
N GLY A 38 35.09 16.99 -2.22
CA GLY A 38 34.53 16.78 -3.55
C GLY A 38 33.18 17.42 -3.86
N SER A 39 32.49 18.10 -2.93
CA SER A 39 31.13 18.61 -3.22
C SER A 39 30.78 19.90 -2.48
N GLU A 40 30.64 20.98 -3.28
CA GLU A 40 30.34 22.35 -2.86
C GLU A 40 29.07 22.49 -1.99
N ASP A 41 28.12 21.55 -2.10
CA ASP A 41 26.82 21.61 -1.40
C ASP A 41 26.83 21.00 0.02
N SER A 42 27.89 20.30 0.42
CA SER A 42 27.90 19.53 1.67
C SER A 42 28.34 20.35 2.89
N VAL A 43 29.21 21.35 2.73
CA VAL A 43 29.77 22.12 3.86
C VAL A 43 28.78 23.18 4.38
N ALA A 44 27.99 23.79 3.49
CA ALA A 44 26.98 24.80 3.86
C ALA A 44 25.76 24.22 4.61
N ASN A 45 25.44 22.94 4.37
CA ASN A 45 24.27 22.26 4.94
C ASN A 45 24.59 21.30 6.09
N ASN A 46 25.87 21.12 6.42
CA ASN A 46 26.24 20.27 7.55
C ASN A 46 26.04 21.05 8.86
N PRO A 47 25.16 20.58 9.77
CA PRO A 47 24.87 21.28 11.03
C PRO A 47 26.12 21.50 11.89
N ALA A 48 27.16 20.69 11.68
CA ALA A 48 28.47 20.83 12.32
C ALA A 48 29.16 22.16 11.97
N PHE A 49 28.90 22.79 10.82
CA PHE A 49 29.56 24.03 10.37
C PHE A 49 28.68 25.29 10.45
N SER A 50 27.47 25.17 10.99
CA SER A 50 26.51 26.27 11.17
C SER A 50 26.99 27.41 12.09
N PHE A 51 28.09 27.19 12.81
CA PHE A 51 28.73 28.18 13.68
C PHE A 51 29.75 29.07 12.94
N LEU A 52 30.28 28.63 11.78
CA LEU A 52 31.26 29.39 10.99
C LEU A 52 30.70 30.70 10.41
N PRO A 53 29.44 30.75 9.91
CA PRO A 53 28.82 32.00 9.49
C PRO A 53 28.60 32.98 10.65
N LYS A 54 28.27 32.48 11.84
CA LYS A 54 28.08 33.28 13.07
C LYS A 54 29.39 33.88 13.60
N LEU A 55 30.49 33.13 13.46
CA LEU A 55 31.84 33.63 13.78
C LEU A 55 32.27 34.72 12.81
N ARG A 56 32.03 34.54 11.50
CA ARG A 56 32.36 35.53 10.47
C ARG A 56 31.57 36.84 10.61
N SER A 57 30.35 36.80 11.17
CA SER A 57 29.52 37.98 11.39
C SER A 57 29.80 38.75 12.70
N SER A 58 30.68 38.25 13.56
CA SER A 58 30.87 38.80 14.90
C SER A 58 32.20 39.58 15.02
N ASN A 59 32.16 40.79 15.56
CA ASN A 59 33.37 41.60 15.81
C ASN A 59 34.20 41.01 16.97
N LEU A 60 35.53 41.17 16.91
CA LEU A 60 36.51 40.60 17.86
C LEU A 60 36.19 40.87 19.34
N SER A 61 35.58 42.00 19.65
CA SER A 61 35.15 42.38 21.01
C SER A 61 33.97 41.56 21.55
N VAL A 62 33.17 40.94 20.68
CA VAL A 62 32.05 40.06 21.05
C VAL A 62 32.56 38.67 21.39
N ILE A 63 33.67 38.22 20.79
CA ILE A 63 34.26 36.90 21.02
C ILE A 63 34.99 36.85 22.37
N THR A 64 35.56 37.97 22.83
CA THR A 64 36.27 38.07 24.11
C THR A 64 35.38 38.44 25.30
N ASN A 65 34.07 38.61 25.10
CA ASN A 65 33.14 38.91 26.19
C ASN A 65 32.80 37.63 26.96
N ALA A 66 33.08 37.60 28.25
CA ALA A 66 32.82 36.46 29.15
C ALA A 66 31.34 35.98 29.13
N GLU A 67 30.41 36.82 28.69
CA GLU A 67 28.99 36.48 28.56
C GLU A 67 28.70 35.53 27.39
N THR A 68 29.46 35.60 26.28
CA THR A 68 29.27 34.67 25.15
C THR A 68 29.93 33.31 25.42
N GLU A 69 31.06 33.29 26.11
CA GLU A 69 31.72 32.05 26.57
C GLU A 69 30.79 31.29 27.54
N ALA A 70 30.22 31.98 28.53
CA ALA A 70 29.24 31.40 29.45
C ALA A 70 27.95 30.93 28.74
N SER A 71 27.52 31.61 27.67
CA SER A 71 26.36 31.18 26.87
C SER A 71 26.66 29.93 26.04
N ILE A 72 27.88 29.82 25.49
CA ILE A 72 28.31 28.64 24.74
C ILE A 72 28.51 27.45 25.68
N GLU A 73 29.13 27.64 26.85
CA GLU A 73 29.24 26.59 27.86
C GLU A 73 27.86 26.11 28.33
N LYS A 74 26.89 27.02 28.47
CA LYS A 74 25.52 26.67 28.83
C LYS A 74 24.79 25.92 27.71
N GLU A 75 24.95 26.30 26.45
CA GLU A 75 24.38 25.57 25.31
C GLU A 75 25.05 24.20 25.14
N GLN A 76 26.36 24.11 25.33
CA GLN A 76 27.10 22.84 25.32
C GLN A 76 26.61 21.93 26.46
N ALA A 77 26.44 22.47 27.67
CA ALA A 77 25.88 21.71 28.78
C ALA A 77 24.45 21.21 28.49
N ASP A 78 23.60 22.05 27.90
CA ASP A 78 22.21 21.67 27.52
C ASP A 78 22.18 20.60 26.42
N VAL A 79 23.03 20.70 25.40
CA VAL A 79 23.18 19.67 24.37
C VAL A 79 23.70 18.37 24.99
N THR A 80 24.67 18.45 25.91
CA THR A 80 25.22 17.26 26.58
C THR A 80 24.16 16.57 27.45
N LEU A 81 23.31 17.34 28.14
CA LEU A 81 22.19 16.80 28.91
C LEU A 81 21.14 16.14 28.00
N LYS A 82 20.78 16.78 26.88
CA LYS A 82 19.88 16.20 25.88
C LYS A 82 20.45 14.91 25.27
N LEU A 83 21.74 14.89 25.00
CA LEU A 83 22.42 13.70 24.47
C LEU A 83 22.47 12.60 25.53
N GLN A 84 22.71 12.92 26.80
CA GLN A 84 22.62 11.97 27.90
C GLN A 84 21.20 11.41 28.09
N ASP A 85 20.16 12.22 27.95
CA ASP A 85 18.76 11.76 28.06
C ASP A 85 18.35 10.88 26.88
N VAL A 86 18.76 11.23 25.66
CA VAL A 86 18.56 10.37 24.48
C VAL A 86 19.34 9.07 24.64
N VAL A 87 20.60 9.12 25.06
CA VAL A 87 21.39 7.92 25.30
C VAL A 87 20.77 7.07 26.40
N LYS A 88 20.32 7.64 27.53
CA LYS A 88 19.66 6.88 28.61
C LYS A 88 18.31 6.26 28.17
N SER A 89 17.49 7.02 27.44
CA SER A 89 16.16 6.55 27.01
C SER A 89 16.22 5.57 25.84
N SER A 90 17.25 5.65 25.00
CA SER A 90 17.39 4.85 23.77
C SER A 90 18.59 3.92 23.73
N TYR A 91 19.34 3.78 24.83
CA TYR A 91 20.46 2.83 24.96
C TYR A 91 20.13 1.39 24.49
N PRO A 92 18.91 0.85 24.72
CA PRO A 92 18.59 -0.50 24.26
C PRO A 92 18.60 -0.60 22.73
N LYS A 93 18.17 0.45 22.02
CA LYS A 93 18.18 0.52 20.56
C LYS A 93 19.61 0.65 20.02
N PHE A 94 20.46 1.41 20.71
CA PHE A 94 21.89 1.50 20.36
C PHE A 94 22.62 0.18 20.57
N ILE A 95 22.33 -0.54 21.66
CA ILE A 95 22.87 -1.89 21.87
C ILE A 95 22.35 -2.84 20.79
N SER A 96 21.05 -2.86 20.50
CA SER A 96 20.51 -3.69 19.41
C SER A 96 21.16 -3.37 18.07
N GLY A 97 21.33 -2.08 17.73
CA GLY A 97 22.01 -1.65 16.51
C GLY A 97 23.49 -2.06 16.47
N SER A 98 24.21 -1.92 17.58
CA SER A 98 25.60 -2.36 17.69
C SER A 98 25.73 -3.89 17.62
N THR A 99 24.79 -4.65 18.19
CA THR A 99 24.76 -6.10 18.07
C THR A 99 24.44 -6.53 16.64
N SER A 100 23.50 -5.86 15.96
CA SER A 100 23.23 -6.08 14.54
C SER A 100 24.43 -5.76 13.67
N LEU A 101 25.17 -4.68 13.97
CA LEU A 101 26.38 -4.31 13.23
C LEU A 101 27.53 -5.29 13.47
N ALA A 102 27.71 -5.76 14.71
CA ALA A 102 28.69 -6.79 15.03
C ALA A 102 28.33 -8.14 14.37
N SER A 103 27.04 -8.49 14.35
CA SER A 103 26.54 -9.66 13.62
C SER A 103 26.77 -9.53 12.12
N PHE A 104 26.55 -8.34 11.55
CA PHE A 104 26.80 -8.06 10.15
C PHE A 104 28.29 -8.17 9.81
N ASP A 105 29.19 -7.60 10.62
CA ASP A 105 30.64 -7.71 10.41
C ASP A 105 31.12 -9.16 10.47
N SER A 106 30.58 -9.96 11.40
CA SER A 106 30.86 -11.39 11.48
C SER A 106 30.38 -12.15 10.23
N GLN A 107 29.14 -11.90 9.79
CA GLN A 107 28.59 -12.49 8.56
C GLN A 107 29.37 -12.06 7.32
N PHE A 108 29.84 -10.81 7.27
CA PHE A 108 30.62 -10.30 6.15
C PHE A 108 32.02 -10.92 6.11
N LYS A 109 32.64 -11.18 7.27
CA LYS A 109 33.90 -11.95 7.35
C LYS A 109 33.71 -13.40 6.92
N GLN A 110 32.59 -14.02 7.30
CA GLN A 110 32.25 -15.37 6.84
C GLN A 110 32.06 -15.39 5.33
N PHE A 111 31.24 -14.48 4.79
CA PHE A 111 31.06 -14.31 3.34
C PHE A 111 32.38 -14.10 2.61
N LYS A 112 33.29 -13.27 3.14
CA LYS A 112 34.61 -13.06 2.53
C LYS A 112 35.46 -14.34 2.51
N THR A 113 35.29 -15.20 3.51
CA THR A 113 35.98 -16.50 3.60
C THR A 113 35.36 -17.48 2.62
N ASP A 114 34.04 -17.56 2.55
CA ASP A 114 33.30 -18.42 1.63
C ASP A 114 33.55 -18.03 0.17
N VAL A 115 33.59 -16.72 -0.15
CA VAL A 115 33.96 -16.21 -1.48
C VAL A 115 35.40 -16.59 -1.83
N LYS A 116 36.31 -16.57 -0.86
CA LYS A 116 37.71 -16.97 -1.10
C LYS A 116 37.82 -18.46 -1.32
N GLU A 117 37.12 -19.28 -0.53
CA GLU A 117 37.04 -20.73 -0.71
C GLU A 117 36.42 -21.08 -2.07
N PHE A 118 35.38 -20.37 -2.48
CA PHE A 118 34.77 -20.49 -3.81
C PHE A 118 35.75 -20.10 -4.95
N TYR A 119 36.48 -19.00 -4.78
CA TYR A 119 37.51 -18.57 -5.75
C TYR A 119 38.64 -19.60 -5.89
N ASP A 120 39.09 -20.17 -4.76
CA ASP A 120 40.16 -21.15 -4.73
C ASP A 120 39.70 -22.55 -5.21
N THR A 121 38.41 -22.90 -5.07
CA THR A 121 37.90 -24.24 -5.40
C THR A 121 37.20 -24.34 -6.75
N GLU A 122 36.45 -23.34 -7.23
CA GLU A 122 35.72 -23.43 -8.50
C GLU A 122 36.43 -22.74 -9.66
N PHE A 123 37.15 -21.63 -9.42
CA PHE A 123 37.85 -20.91 -10.49
C PHE A 123 39.12 -21.63 -10.96
N ILE A 124 39.75 -22.45 -10.13
CA ILE A 124 40.87 -23.33 -10.53
C ILE A 124 40.39 -24.40 -11.52
N TYR A 125 39.14 -24.88 -11.42
CA TYR A 125 38.59 -25.82 -12.41
C TYR A 125 38.29 -25.11 -13.73
N LEU A 126 37.71 -23.89 -13.68
CA LEU A 126 37.41 -23.13 -14.89
C LEU A 126 38.68 -22.67 -15.63
N ASP A 127 39.72 -22.25 -14.89
CA ASP A 127 41.00 -21.85 -15.48
C ASP A 127 41.74 -23.07 -16.05
N ASN A 128 41.71 -24.23 -15.38
CA ASN A 128 42.23 -25.48 -15.95
C ASN A 128 41.45 -25.94 -17.18
N ASP A 129 40.13 -25.81 -17.21
CA ASP A 129 39.31 -26.18 -18.37
C ASP A 129 39.55 -25.23 -19.55
N ILE A 130 39.76 -23.93 -19.31
CA ILE A 130 40.15 -22.96 -20.36
C ILE A 130 41.55 -23.27 -20.90
N GLN A 131 42.50 -23.63 -20.03
CA GLN A 131 43.85 -24.05 -20.44
C GLN A 131 43.83 -25.39 -21.18
N HIS A 132 42.95 -26.32 -20.81
CA HIS A 132 42.74 -27.58 -21.53
C HIS A 132 42.08 -27.34 -22.89
N PHE A 133 41.14 -26.39 -22.98
CA PHE A 133 40.53 -25.99 -24.25
C PHE A 133 41.53 -25.32 -25.20
N SER A 134 42.44 -24.48 -24.67
CA SER A 134 43.49 -23.85 -25.49
C SER A 134 44.50 -24.89 -25.99
N THR A 135 44.89 -25.84 -25.14
CA THR A 135 45.81 -26.92 -25.55
C THR A 135 45.17 -27.89 -26.55
N ILE A 136 43.88 -28.18 -26.45
CA ILE A 136 43.17 -29.00 -27.45
C ILE A 136 43.09 -28.28 -28.81
N LEU A 137 42.83 -26.96 -28.82
CA LEU A 137 42.81 -26.16 -30.05
C LEU A 137 44.21 -26.05 -30.69
N ASP A 138 45.26 -25.93 -29.87
CA ASP A 138 46.64 -25.91 -30.36
C ASP A 138 47.10 -27.29 -30.88
N GLN A 139 46.63 -28.39 -30.28
CA GLN A 139 46.89 -29.75 -30.77
C GLN A 139 46.15 -30.06 -32.07
N GLN A 140 44.92 -29.57 -32.26
CA GLN A 140 44.16 -29.75 -33.51
C GLN A 140 44.72 -28.97 -34.70
N ASN A 141 45.43 -27.86 -34.47
CA ASN A 141 46.16 -27.14 -35.52
C ASN A 141 47.55 -27.73 -35.81
N GLY A 142 48.02 -28.71 -35.03
CA GLY A 142 49.40 -29.21 -35.05
C GLY A 142 49.65 -30.61 -35.62
N SER A 143 48.64 -31.44 -35.85
CA SER A 143 48.87 -32.78 -36.40
C SER A 143 47.79 -33.23 -37.38
N VAL A 144 48.06 -33.01 -38.67
CA VAL A 144 47.58 -33.88 -39.73
C VAL A 144 48.44 -35.14 -39.69
N ASP A 145 48.03 -36.16 -38.95
CA ASP A 145 48.44 -37.53 -39.29
C ASP A 145 47.41 -38.55 -38.83
N ASP A 146 47.11 -39.44 -39.76
CA ASP A 146 46.13 -40.52 -39.68
C ASP A 146 46.47 -41.48 -38.53
N THR A 147 45.51 -41.74 -37.62
CA THR A 147 45.18 -43.08 -37.10
C THR A 147 44.23 -42.97 -35.88
N HIS A 148 43.21 -43.85 -35.85
CA HIS A 148 42.19 -44.06 -34.80
C HIS A 148 40.82 -43.37 -35.01
N ALA A 149 40.10 -43.83 -36.03
CA ALA A 149 38.81 -43.31 -36.47
C ALA A 149 37.54 -43.85 -35.76
N ASP A 150 37.62 -44.74 -34.76
CA ASP A 150 36.40 -45.36 -34.18
C ASP A 150 36.02 -44.86 -32.76
N ASP A 151 36.97 -44.51 -31.90
CA ASP A 151 36.67 -44.06 -30.52
C ASP A 151 36.54 -42.52 -30.37
N GLN A 152 37.10 -41.74 -31.32
CA GLN A 152 37.01 -40.27 -31.30
C GLN A 152 35.67 -39.75 -31.85
N GLN A 153 34.99 -40.52 -32.69
CA GLN A 153 33.70 -40.14 -33.27
C GLN A 153 32.60 -40.02 -32.18
N ALA A 154 32.60 -40.93 -31.19
CA ALA A 154 31.60 -40.94 -30.12
C ALA A 154 31.76 -39.81 -29.09
N PHE A 155 32.99 -39.32 -28.86
CA PHE A 155 33.27 -38.19 -27.98
C PHE A 155 33.02 -36.85 -28.69
N ALA A 156 33.40 -36.75 -29.97
CA ALA A 156 33.11 -35.60 -30.81
C ALA A 156 31.60 -35.41 -31.03
N ASP A 157 30.83 -36.49 -31.24
CA ASP A 157 29.38 -36.42 -31.38
C ASP A 157 28.70 -35.92 -30.09
N LYS A 158 29.17 -36.35 -28.91
CA LYS A 158 28.65 -35.87 -27.61
C LYS A 158 28.98 -34.41 -27.33
N ALA A 159 30.23 -34.00 -27.59
CA ALA A 159 30.65 -32.60 -27.45
C ALA A 159 29.98 -31.69 -28.49
N PHE A 160 29.69 -32.19 -29.69
CA PHE A 160 28.95 -31.45 -30.71
C PHE A 160 27.45 -31.38 -30.41
N THR A 161 26.84 -32.42 -29.81
CA THR A 161 25.46 -32.35 -29.32
C THR A 161 25.30 -31.38 -28.15
N ASP A 162 26.24 -31.38 -27.19
CA ASP A 162 26.21 -30.46 -26.04
C ASP A 162 26.42 -29.01 -26.48
N ASN A 163 27.35 -28.78 -27.42
CA ASN A 163 27.52 -27.46 -28.05
C ASN A 163 26.32 -27.06 -28.92
N SER A 164 25.67 -28.01 -29.59
CA SER A 164 24.46 -27.74 -30.38
C SER A 164 23.28 -27.34 -29.48
N GLU A 165 23.10 -28.00 -28.32
CA GLU A 165 22.10 -27.63 -27.32
C GLU A 165 22.40 -26.25 -26.72
N ALA A 166 23.66 -25.97 -26.38
CA ALA A 166 24.08 -24.65 -25.88
C ALA A 166 23.87 -23.54 -26.92
N ILE A 167 24.14 -23.80 -28.20
CA ILE A 167 23.87 -22.86 -29.31
C ILE A 167 22.36 -22.65 -29.50
N VAL A 168 21.54 -23.69 -29.35
CA VAL A 168 20.07 -23.58 -29.44
C VAL A 168 19.51 -22.78 -28.25
N LEU A 169 20.06 -22.96 -27.04
CA LEU A 169 19.70 -22.17 -25.87
C LEU A 169 20.10 -20.70 -26.04
N LEU A 170 21.33 -20.42 -26.47
CA LEU A 170 21.80 -19.06 -26.74
C LEU A 170 20.94 -18.34 -27.79
N LYS A 171 20.51 -19.05 -28.84
CA LYS A 171 19.60 -18.49 -29.87
C LYS A 171 18.18 -18.20 -29.36
N ASN A 172 17.75 -18.86 -28.29
CA ASN A 172 16.41 -18.68 -27.71
C ASN A 172 16.45 -17.98 -26.35
N LEU A 173 17.60 -17.45 -25.93
CA LEU A 173 17.81 -16.82 -24.63
C LEU A 173 16.85 -15.65 -24.42
N ASP A 174 16.71 -14.77 -25.41
CA ASP A 174 15.82 -13.61 -25.34
C ASP A 174 14.36 -14.02 -25.06
N LYS A 175 13.88 -15.06 -25.74
CA LYS A 175 12.51 -15.56 -25.58
C LYS A 175 12.29 -16.22 -24.23
N LEU A 176 13.31 -16.94 -23.73
CA LEU A 176 13.27 -17.53 -22.39
C LEU A 176 13.28 -16.44 -21.31
N GLN A 177 14.08 -15.40 -21.52
CA GLN A 177 14.12 -14.25 -20.64
C GLN A 177 12.75 -13.54 -20.61
N ASP A 178 12.14 -13.26 -21.77
CA ASP A 178 10.80 -12.68 -21.84
C ASP A 178 9.76 -13.51 -21.06
N MET A 179 9.85 -14.85 -21.13
CA MET A 179 8.96 -15.74 -20.37
C MET A 179 9.21 -15.66 -18.86
N LEU A 180 10.47 -15.57 -18.43
CA LEU A 180 10.87 -15.44 -17.03
C LEU A 180 10.55 -14.05 -16.46
N GLU A 181 10.43 -13.03 -17.30
CA GLU A 181 10.04 -11.68 -16.90
C GLU A 181 8.53 -11.51 -16.67
N LEU A 182 7.69 -12.39 -17.22
CA LEU A 182 6.22 -12.32 -17.11
C LEU A 182 5.70 -12.16 -15.68
N PRO A 183 6.18 -12.90 -14.66
CA PRO A 183 5.70 -12.73 -13.28
C PRO A 183 6.04 -11.36 -12.70
N ASN A 184 7.28 -10.90 -12.92
CA ASN A 184 7.74 -9.60 -12.43
C ASN A 184 6.99 -8.46 -13.10
N LEU A 185 6.76 -8.56 -14.42
CA LEU A 185 5.97 -7.59 -15.17
C LEU A 185 4.52 -7.57 -14.67
N THR A 186 3.92 -8.73 -14.43
CA THR A 186 2.56 -8.83 -13.88
C THR A 186 2.48 -8.17 -12.51
N LEU A 187 3.45 -8.42 -11.62
CA LEU A 187 3.52 -7.77 -10.31
C LEU A 187 3.67 -6.25 -10.43
N ALA A 188 4.50 -5.76 -11.34
CA ALA A 188 4.66 -4.33 -11.59
C ALA A 188 3.37 -3.69 -12.10
N CYS A 189 2.65 -4.33 -13.03
CA CYS A 189 1.35 -3.87 -13.50
C CYS A 189 0.33 -3.78 -12.36
N VAL A 190 0.27 -4.80 -11.49
CA VAL A 190 -0.62 -4.83 -10.32
C VAL A 190 -0.30 -3.69 -9.35
N ASN A 191 0.97 -3.50 -9.02
CA ASN A 191 1.40 -2.44 -8.08
C ASN A 191 1.13 -1.03 -8.62
N ASN A 192 1.19 -0.84 -9.94
CA ASN A 192 0.90 0.44 -10.59
C ASN A 192 -0.59 0.67 -10.91
N GLY A 193 -1.46 -0.31 -10.66
CA GLY A 193 -2.90 -0.21 -10.94
C GLY A 193 -3.30 -0.46 -12.40
N TYR A 194 -2.38 -0.94 -13.24
CA TYR A 194 -2.63 -1.36 -14.63
C TYR A 194 -3.24 -2.77 -14.67
N TYR A 195 -4.48 -2.86 -14.16
CA TYR A 195 -5.19 -4.12 -13.94
C TYR A 195 -5.60 -4.83 -15.24
N THR A 196 -5.83 -4.10 -16.32
CA THR A 196 -6.17 -4.67 -17.63
C THR A 196 -5.00 -5.46 -18.21
N GLU A 197 -3.82 -4.86 -18.20
CA GLU A 197 -2.58 -5.40 -18.71
C GLU A 197 -2.14 -6.60 -17.87
N ALA A 198 -2.27 -6.51 -16.54
CA ALA A 198 -2.01 -7.64 -15.63
C ALA A 198 -2.88 -8.86 -15.94
N LEU A 199 -4.17 -8.66 -16.25
CA LEU A 199 -5.09 -9.75 -16.63
C LEU A 199 -4.75 -10.34 -18.01
N ASP A 200 -4.29 -9.51 -18.94
CA ASP A 200 -3.91 -9.98 -20.27
C ASP A 200 -2.61 -10.80 -20.22
N LEU A 201 -1.63 -10.38 -19.42
CA LEU A 201 -0.42 -11.16 -19.09
C LEU A 201 -0.76 -12.49 -18.43
N ALA A 202 -1.66 -12.48 -17.43
CA ALA A 202 -2.13 -13.70 -16.80
C ALA A 202 -2.83 -14.66 -17.77
N SER A 203 -3.60 -14.13 -18.72
CA SER A 203 -4.23 -14.93 -19.76
C SER A 203 -3.19 -15.56 -20.69
N HIS A 204 -2.10 -14.83 -20.99
CA HIS A 204 -0.99 -15.34 -21.78
C HIS A 204 -0.26 -16.47 -21.06
N THR A 205 0.09 -16.28 -19.79
CA THR A 205 0.75 -17.32 -18.96
C THR A 205 -0.14 -18.56 -18.82
N SER A 206 -1.45 -18.39 -18.65
CA SER A 206 -2.39 -19.51 -18.56
C SER A 206 -2.47 -20.30 -19.88
N ARG A 207 -2.42 -19.62 -21.04
CA ARG A 207 -2.34 -20.28 -22.36
C ARG A 207 -1.01 -21.00 -22.55
N LEU A 208 0.10 -20.43 -22.04
CA LEU A 208 1.43 -21.04 -22.08
C LEU A 208 1.45 -22.33 -21.25
N TYR A 209 0.93 -22.27 -20.02
CA TYR A 209 0.79 -23.43 -19.13
C TYR A 209 -0.06 -24.54 -19.77
N ALA A 210 -1.16 -24.19 -20.41
CA ALA A 210 -2.03 -25.18 -21.08
C ALA A 210 -1.33 -25.91 -22.24
N ARG A 211 -0.36 -25.28 -22.91
CA ARG A 211 0.40 -25.89 -24.02
C ARG A 211 1.61 -26.69 -23.57
N TYR A 212 2.25 -26.29 -22.47
CA TYR A 212 3.55 -26.84 -22.03
C TYR A 212 3.52 -27.28 -20.56
N SER A 213 2.47 -28.01 -20.16
CA SER A 213 2.22 -28.40 -18.78
C SER A 213 3.26 -29.35 -18.19
N ASN A 214 4.14 -29.94 -19.01
CA ASN A 214 5.19 -30.87 -18.57
C ASN A 214 6.47 -30.16 -18.09
N ILE A 215 6.62 -28.85 -18.33
CA ILE A 215 7.85 -28.10 -17.98
C ILE A 215 7.69 -27.43 -16.61
N LYS A 216 8.52 -27.81 -15.63
CA LYS A 216 8.48 -27.26 -14.25
C LYS A 216 8.58 -25.74 -14.19
N VAL A 217 9.48 -25.14 -14.98
CA VAL A 217 9.66 -23.68 -15.03
C VAL A 217 8.36 -22.96 -15.40
N ILE A 218 7.58 -23.51 -16.33
CA ILE A 218 6.30 -22.92 -16.74
C ILE A 218 5.23 -23.08 -15.65
N GLN A 219 5.28 -24.18 -14.88
CA GLN A 219 4.44 -24.35 -13.69
C GLN A 219 4.77 -23.29 -12.62
N ASP A 220 6.06 -23.02 -12.39
CA ASP A 220 6.51 -22.01 -11.43
C ASP A 220 6.12 -20.59 -11.87
N ILE A 221 6.30 -20.25 -13.15
CA ILE A 221 5.86 -18.97 -13.73
C ILE A 221 4.34 -18.80 -13.54
N GLN A 222 3.54 -19.82 -13.82
CA GLN A 222 2.09 -19.78 -13.62
C GLN A 222 1.75 -19.54 -12.14
N SER A 223 2.42 -20.24 -11.21
CA SER A 223 2.18 -20.06 -9.77
C SER A 223 2.50 -18.63 -9.31
N GLN A 224 3.62 -18.07 -9.75
CA GLN A 224 4.02 -16.71 -9.39
C GLN A 224 3.05 -15.65 -9.95
N VAL A 225 2.57 -15.84 -11.18
CA VAL A 225 1.54 -14.98 -11.78
C VAL A 225 0.22 -15.11 -11.02
N GLU A 226 -0.17 -16.32 -10.59
CA GLU A 226 -1.35 -16.50 -9.74
C GLU A 226 -1.22 -15.79 -8.38
N ASP A 227 -0.03 -15.78 -7.77
CA ASP A 227 0.24 -15.03 -6.54
C ASP A 227 0.18 -13.50 -6.75
N ALA A 228 0.64 -13.01 -7.90
CA ALA A 228 0.46 -11.62 -8.30
C ALA A 228 -1.04 -11.25 -8.41
N LEU A 229 -1.86 -12.13 -8.99
CA LEU A 229 -3.31 -11.93 -9.08
C LEU A 229 -4.01 -12.02 -7.71
N LYS A 230 -3.54 -12.86 -6.78
CA LYS A 230 -4.05 -12.85 -5.40
C LYS A 230 -3.78 -11.50 -4.73
N THR A 231 -2.61 -10.91 -4.98
CA THR A 231 -2.28 -9.56 -4.50
C THR A 231 -3.22 -8.52 -5.12
N MET A 232 -3.45 -8.60 -6.42
CA MET A 232 -4.44 -7.76 -7.13
C MET A 232 -5.84 -7.90 -6.54
N LEU A 233 -6.29 -9.13 -6.25
CA LEU A 233 -7.59 -9.39 -5.65
C LEU A 233 -7.74 -8.66 -4.30
N VAL A 234 -6.72 -8.75 -3.44
CA VAL A 234 -6.72 -8.03 -2.14
C VAL A 234 -6.80 -6.52 -2.33
N GLN A 235 -6.06 -5.96 -3.30
CA GLN A 235 -6.13 -4.53 -3.61
C GLN A 235 -7.52 -4.12 -4.11
N LEU A 236 -8.12 -4.87 -5.04
CA LEU A 236 -9.47 -4.60 -5.54
C LEU A 236 -10.53 -4.69 -4.43
N LEU A 237 -10.44 -5.68 -3.55
CA LEU A 237 -11.32 -5.81 -2.37
C LEU A 237 -11.14 -4.65 -1.39
N ARG A 238 -9.94 -4.09 -1.28
CA ARG A 238 -9.70 -2.86 -0.51
C ARG A 238 -10.37 -1.66 -1.17
N LEU A 239 -10.28 -1.50 -2.49
CA LEU A 239 -10.96 -0.42 -3.23
C LEU A 239 -12.49 -0.49 -3.06
N LEU A 240 -13.07 -1.69 -2.99
CA LEU A 240 -14.49 -1.90 -2.69
C LEU A 240 -14.90 -1.41 -1.30
N ARG A 241 -13.96 -1.42 -0.35
CA ARG A 241 -14.11 -0.92 1.03
C ARG A 241 -13.77 0.56 1.18
N GLU A 242 -13.47 1.28 0.11
CA GLU A 242 -13.16 2.72 0.16
C GLU A 242 -14.23 3.54 -0.61
N THR A 243 -14.34 4.84 -0.37
CA THR A 243 -15.20 5.73 -1.17
C THR A 243 -14.63 5.86 -2.57
N VAL A 244 -15.27 5.23 -3.55
CA VAL A 244 -14.79 5.20 -4.93
C VAL A 244 -15.90 5.66 -5.87
N LYS A 245 -15.53 6.42 -6.90
CA LYS A 245 -16.47 6.89 -7.93
C LYS A 245 -17.06 5.70 -8.69
N LEU A 246 -18.32 5.83 -9.08
CA LEU A 246 -19.08 4.77 -9.77
C LEU A 246 -18.35 4.14 -10.98
N PRO A 247 -17.69 4.90 -11.88
CA PRO A 247 -17.00 4.31 -13.04
C PRO A 247 -15.86 3.38 -12.66
N ILE A 248 -15.13 3.68 -11.59
CA ILE A 248 -14.04 2.83 -11.10
C ILE A 248 -14.61 1.58 -10.47
N LEU A 249 -15.72 1.69 -9.72
CA LEU A 249 -16.38 0.55 -9.11
C LEU A 249 -16.87 -0.46 -10.16
N ILE A 250 -17.46 0.01 -11.27
CA ILE A 250 -17.87 -0.84 -12.39
C ILE A 250 -16.66 -1.60 -12.97
N LYS A 251 -15.53 -0.90 -13.18
CA LYS A 251 -14.29 -1.52 -13.65
C LYS A 251 -13.77 -2.57 -12.67
N VAL A 252 -13.74 -2.26 -11.37
CA VAL A 252 -13.29 -3.19 -10.31
C VAL A 252 -14.13 -4.47 -10.32
N VAL A 253 -15.46 -4.36 -10.36
CA VAL A 253 -16.35 -5.53 -10.43
C VAL A 253 -16.15 -6.31 -11.73
N SER A 254 -15.93 -5.62 -12.86
CA SER A 254 -15.60 -6.26 -14.12
C SER A 254 -14.27 -7.03 -14.07
N TYR A 255 -13.26 -6.54 -13.36
CA TYR A 255 -11.99 -7.24 -13.18
C TYR A 255 -12.17 -8.45 -12.26
N LEU A 256 -12.92 -8.32 -11.17
CA LEU A 256 -13.23 -9.43 -10.27
C LEU A 256 -13.96 -10.57 -10.98
N ARG A 257 -14.89 -10.26 -11.89
CA ARG A 257 -15.59 -11.27 -12.70
C ARG A 257 -14.63 -12.11 -13.57
N ARG A 258 -13.48 -11.54 -13.97
CA ARG A 258 -12.48 -12.21 -14.80
C ARG A 258 -11.42 -12.98 -14.01
N MET A 259 -11.45 -12.94 -12.68
CA MET A 259 -10.45 -13.59 -11.82
C MET A 259 -11.03 -14.79 -11.06
N LYS A 260 -10.19 -15.78 -10.76
CA LYS A 260 -10.52 -16.85 -9.81
C LYS A 260 -10.65 -16.26 -8.39
N PRO A 261 -11.61 -16.70 -7.57
CA PRO A 261 -12.49 -17.87 -7.72
C PRO A 261 -13.78 -17.61 -8.52
N PHE A 262 -14.04 -16.38 -8.95
CA PHE A 262 -15.30 -16.03 -9.61
C PHE A 262 -15.35 -16.51 -11.07
N GLN A 263 -14.21 -16.68 -11.73
CA GLN A 263 -14.19 -17.15 -13.11
C GLN A 263 -14.78 -18.58 -13.23
N GLY A 264 -15.93 -18.71 -13.91
CA GLY A 264 -16.53 -20.02 -14.27
C GLY A 264 -17.55 -20.59 -13.27
N SER A 265 -17.96 -19.83 -12.24
CA SER A 265 -19.10 -20.22 -11.40
C SER A 265 -20.42 -19.83 -12.08
N ASP A 266 -21.50 -20.58 -11.87
CA ASP A 266 -22.84 -20.21 -12.36
C ASP A 266 -23.46 -19.05 -11.52
N ASP A 267 -22.94 -18.81 -10.31
CA ASP A 267 -23.46 -17.84 -9.32
C ASP A 267 -22.61 -16.56 -9.19
N VAL A 268 -21.79 -16.22 -10.18
CA VAL A 268 -20.78 -15.14 -10.09
C VAL A 268 -21.38 -13.80 -9.74
N ASP A 269 -22.45 -13.41 -10.43
CA ASP A 269 -23.07 -12.11 -10.20
C ASP A 269 -23.64 -12.04 -8.79
N ARG A 270 -24.26 -13.11 -8.29
CA ARG A 270 -24.77 -13.19 -6.91
C ARG A 270 -23.65 -13.10 -5.87
N GLN A 271 -22.52 -13.77 -6.10
CA GLN A 271 -21.37 -13.70 -5.19
C GLN A 271 -20.76 -12.30 -5.16
N LEU A 272 -20.64 -11.64 -6.32
CA LEU A 272 -20.13 -10.28 -6.43
C LEU A 272 -21.10 -9.25 -5.83
N GLU A 273 -22.40 -9.44 -5.97
CA GLU A 273 -23.44 -8.63 -5.33
C GLU A 273 -23.33 -8.69 -3.80
N GLN A 274 -23.24 -9.91 -3.24
CA GLN A 274 -23.06 -10.12 -1.81
C GLN A 274 -21.75 -9.52 -1.31
N LEU A 275 -20.65 -9.77 -2.04
CA LEU A 275 -19.33 -9.25 -1.71
C LEU A 275 -19.31 -7.72 -1.70
N TYR A 276 -19.96 -7.08 -2.67
CA TYR A 276 -20.10 -5.62 -2.72
C TYR A 276 -20.80 -5.10 -1.47
N LEU A 277 -21.99 -5.63 -1.14
CA LEU A 277 -22.78 -5.16 -0.01
C LEU A 277 -22.08 -5.44 1.33
N VAL A 278 -21.45 -6.60 1.50
CA VAL A 278 -20.69 -6.93 2.70
C VAL A 278 -19.48 -6.01 2.85
N SER A 279 -18.75 -5.73 1.76
CA SER A 279 -17.61 -4.81 1.77
C SER A 279 -18.05 -3.39 2.15
N ARG A 280 -19.18 -2.93 1.61
CA ARG A 280 -19.76 -1.62 1.93
C ARG A 280 -20.31 -1.55 3.35
N LEU A 281 -20.92 -2.61 3.85
CA LEU A 281 -21.35 -2.72 5.24
C LEU A 281 -20.16 -2.61 6.20
N GLN A 282 -19.08 -3.33 5.92
CA GLN A 282 -17.86 -3.25 6.72
C GLN A 282 -17.24 -1.85 6.68
N TYR A 283 -17.26 -1.19 5.53
CA TYR A 283 -16.79 0.18 5.40
C TYR A 283 -17.61 1.15 6.28
N ILE A 284 -18.94 1.09 6.19
CA ILE A 284 -19.84 1.92 7.01
C ILE A 284 -19.63 1.65 8.49
N ARG A 285 -19.58 0.39 8.92
CA ARG A 285 -19.29 0.04 10.32
C ARG A 285 -17.94 0.57 10.79
N THR A 286 -16.92 0.54 9.93
CA THR A 286 -15.60 1.10 10.25
C THR A 286 -15.69 2.62 10.47
N LEU A 287 -16.41 3.34 9.61
CA LEU A 287 -16.68 4.77 9.80
C LEU A 287 -17.43 5.04 11.10
N LEU A 288 -18.49 4.29 11.38
CA LEU A 288 -19.27 4.44 12.61
C LEU A 288 -18.42 4.13 13.85
N SER A 289 -17.57 3.10 13.79
CA SER A 289 -16.65 2.77 14.89
C SER A 289 -15.63 3.87 15.19
N SER A 290 -15.26 4.68 14.19
CA SER A 290 -14.38 5.85 14.39
C SER A 290 -15.05 6.96 15.20
N LEU A 291 -16.38 6.95 15.31
CA LEU A 291 -17.17 7.92 16.08
C LEU A 291 -17.32 7.52 17.55
N GLU A 292 -17.05 6.27 17.93
CA GLU A 292 -17.14 5.77 19.31
C GLU A 292 -16.49 6.67 20.39
N PRO A 293 -15.33 7.33 20.18
CA PRO A 293 -14.80 8.26 21.19
C PRO A 293 -15.75 9.41 21.54
N LEU A 294 -16.60 9.86 20.60
CA LEU A 294 -17.58 10.92 20.85
C LEU A 294 -18.77 10.43 21.70
N LYS A 295 -19.04 9.12 21.70
CA LYS A 295 -20.19 8.51 22.38
C LYS A 295 -20.27 8.91 23.86
N LYS A 296 -19.12 8.93 24.54
CA LYS A 296 -19.01 9.32 25.96
C LYS A 296 -18.85 10.82 26.18
N GLN A 297 -18.29 11.55 25.22
CA GLN A 297 -17.99 12.98 25.36
C GLN A 297 -19.21 13.86 25.06
N SER A 298 -19.96 13.53 24.01
CA SER A 298 -21.09 14.32 23.53
C SER A 298 -22.11 13.41 22.82
N PRO A 299 -23.03 12.79 23.58
CA PRO A 299 -24.07 11.89 23.06
C PRO A 299 -24.87 12.45 21.88
N GLU A 300 -25.23 13.73 21.97
CA GLU A 300 -25.96 14.47 20.93
C GLU A 300 -25.16 14.66 19.64
N THR A 301 -23.87 14.97 19.74
CA THR A 301 -23.00 15.18 18.57
C THR A 301 -22.63 13.84 17.93
N TYR A 302 -22.43 12.80 18.75
CA TYR A 302 -22.27 11.44 18.27
C TYR A 302 -23.48 10.99 17.45
N LEU A 303 -24.68 11.10 18.00
CA LEU A 303 -25.90 10.64 17.32
C LEU A 303 -26.16 11.45 16.03
N LYS A 304 -25.94 12.77 16.07
CA LYS A 304 -26.04 13.62 14.87
C LYS A 304 -25.11 13.14 13.75
N ARG A 305 -23.81 12.94 14.05
CA ARG A 305 -22.83 12.47 13.06
C ARG A 305 -23.12 11.06 12.58
N TYR A 306 -23.59 10.18 13.47
CA TYR A 306 -24.02 8.84 13.12
C TYR A 306 -25.11 8.89 12.04
N ILE A 307 -26.15 9.72 12.24
CA ILE A 307 -27.26 9.88 11.28
C ILE A 307 -26.75 10.45 9.94
N GLU A 308 -25.83 11.41 9.96
CA GLU A 308 -25.22 11.98 8.76
C GLU A 308 -24.46 10.92 7.94
N VAL A 309 -23.56 10.17 8.59
CA VAL A 309 -22.78 9.06 7.97
C VAL A 309 -23.71 7.99 7.42
N PHE A 310 -24.72 7.58 8.21
CA PHE A 310 -25.72 6.61 7.79
C PHE A 310 -26.45 7.08 6.53
N ARG A 311 -26.99 8.31 6.55
CA ARG A 311 -27.77 8.86 5.43
C ARG A 311 -26.94 8.91 4.14
N GLU A 312 -25.71 9.40 4.23
CA GLU A 312 -24.83 9.58 3.09
C GLU A 312 -24.41 8.24 2.47
N HIS A 313 -23.85 7.34 3.27
CA HIS A 313 -23.22 6.13 2.72
C HIS A 313 -24.21 5.00 2.40
N VAL A 314 -25.34 4.91 3.11
CA VAL A 314 -26.39 3.92 2.79
C VAL A 314 -27.02 4.25 1.45
N PHE A 315 -27.37 5.51 1.21
CA PHE A 315 -27.99 5.94 -0.05
C PHE A 315 -27.04 5.72 -1.23
N VAL A 316 -25.78 6.16 -1.13
CA VAL A 316 -24.77 6.00 -2.19
C VAL A 316 -24.51 4.53 -2.49
N THR A 317 -24.49 3.68 -1.46
CA THR A 317 -24.27 2.23 -1.62
C THR A 317 -25.43 1.57 -2.37
N ILE A 318 -26.68 1.93 -2.06
CA ILE A 318 -27.84 1.35 -2.75
C ILE A 318 -27.90 1.83 -4.20
N VAL A 319 -27.70 3.13 -4.45
CA VAL A 319 -27.66 3.67 -5.82
C VAL A 319 -26.50 3.06 -6.62
N GLY A 320 -25.34 2.91 -5.98
CA GLY A 320 -24.17 2.24 -6.55
C GLY A 320 -24.45 0.79 -6.92
N PHE A 321 -25.05 0.02 -6.01
CA PHE A 321 -25.47 -1.36 -6.26
C PHE A 321 -26.38 -1.45 -7.49
N ARG A 322 -27.43 -0.61 -7.55
CA ARG A 322 -28.39 -0.62 -8.67
C ARG A 322 -27.74 -0.29 -10.01
N SER A 323 -26.69 0.53 -9.99
CA SER A 323 -25.98 0.93 -11.20
C SER A 323 -24.94 -0.10 -11.66
N VAL A 324 -24.33 -0.83 -10.73
CA VAL A 324 -23.33 -1.86 -11.02
C VAL A 324 -23.97 -3.19 -11.39
N PHE A 325 -25.13 -3.51 -10.81
CA PHE A 325 -25.85 -4.77 -11.00
C PHE A 325 -27.30 -4.54 -11.49
N PRO A 326 -27.51 -3.95 -12.68
CA PRO A 326 -28.85 -3.67 -13.19
C PRO A 326 -29.65 -4.96 -13.46
N GLU A 327 -28.98 -6.02 -13.93
CA GLU A 327 -29.60 -7.31 -14.27
C GLU A 327 -30.22 -8.03 -13.05
N SER A 328 -29.70 -7.77 -11.84
CA SER A 328 -30.21 -8.31 -10.58
C SER A 328 -31.59 -7.73 -10.19
N LEU A 329 -31.96 -6.62 -10.83
CA LEU A 329 -33.18 -5.87 -10.58
C LEU A 329 -34.21 -6.07 -11.69
N SER A 330 -33.77 -6.48 -12.89
CA SER A 330 -34.65 -6.86 -13.98
C SER A 330 -35.10 -8.31 -13.81
N SER A 331 -36.28 -8.48 -13.22
CA SER A 331 -37.02 -9.74 -13.32
C SER A 331 -37.32 -10.04 -14.80
N HIS A 332 -36.60 -10.99 -15.40
CA HIS A 332 -37.01 -11.60 -16.66
C HIS A 332 -38.14 -12.63 -16.48
N THR A 333 -38.70 -12.78 -15.29
CA THR A 333 -39.86 -13.65 -15.03
C THR A 333 -41.15 -12.83 -14.97
N LYS A 334 -41.92 -12.95 -16.05
CA LYS A 334 -43.30 -12.46 -16.14
C LYS A 334 -44.14 -12.95 -14.94
N LYS A 335 -44.88 -12.00 -14.35
CA LYS A 335 -46.02 -12.15 -13.43
C LYS A 335 -45.70 -12.68 -12.02
N GLY A 336 -45.81 -11.77 -11.04
CA GLY A 336 -46.14 -12.07 -9.65
C GLY A 336 -45.08 -11.55 -8.67
N SER A 337 -45.44 -10.48 -7.95
CA SER A 337 -45.07 -10.04 -6.58
C SER A 337 -43.91 -10.67 -5.77
N GLU A 338 -42.90 -11.29 -6.37
CA GLU A 338 -41.72 -11.78 -5.64
C GLU A 338 -40.57 -10.80 -5.87
N SER A 339 -40.10 -10.20 -4.77
CA SER A 339 -38.91 -9.34 -4.74
C SER A 339 -37.72 -10.04 -5.38
N THR A 340 -36.98 -9.36 -6.26
CA THR A 340 -35.83 -9.98 -6.93
C THR A 340 -34.75 -10.41 -5.92
N PRO A 341 -33.85 -11.35 -6.26
CA PRO A 341 -32.72 -11.70 -5.40
C PRO A 341 -31.89 -10.47 -4.97
N GLY A 342 -31.61 -9.54 -5.89
CA GLY A 342 -30.90 -8.29 -5.60
C GLY A 342 -31.68 -7.36 -4.66
N GLU A 343 -33.00 -7.23 -4.84
CA GLU A 343 -33.85 -6.46 -3.93
C GLU A 343 -33.88 -7.07 -2.52
N ARG A 344 -33.87 -8.41 -2.40
CA ARG A 344 -33.77 -9.09 -1.10
C ARG A 344 -32.45 -8.80 -0.41
N LEU A 345 -31.34 -8.75 -1.16
CA LEU A 345 -30.02 -8.39 -0.63
C LEU A 345 -29.98 -6.94 -0.15
N ILE A 346 -30.48 -5.99 -0.95
CA ILE A 346 -30.63 -4.59 -0.54
C ILE A 346 -31.49 -4.48 0.71
N GLY A 347 -32.63 -5.17 0.74
CA GLY A 347 -33.53 -5.18 1.90
C GLY A 347 -32.86 -5.76 3.15
N SER A 348 -32.06 -6.82 3.01
CA SER A 348 -31.29 -7.38 4.13
C SER A 348 -30.23 -6.40 4.64
N PHE A 349 -29.48 -5.78 3.73
CA PHE A 349 -28.49 -4.76 4.06
C PHE A 349 -29.11 -3.57 4.80
N LEU A 350 -30.24 -3.06 4.29
CA LEU A 350 -31.00 -1.99 4.93
C LEU A 350 -31.50 -2.40 6.31
N ARG A 351 -32.12 -3.57 6.45
CA ARG A 351 -32.62 -4.06 7.74
C ARG A 351 -31.52 -4.15 8.79
N THR A 352 -30.34 -4.69 8.44
CA THR A 352 -29.21 -4.77 9.37
C THR A 352 -28.78 -3.39 9.87
N LEU A 353 -28.59 -2.43 8.97
CA LEU A 353 -28.16 -1.08 9.35
C LEU A 353 -29.23 -0.29 10.10
N VAL A 354 -30.51 -0.44 9.72
CA VAL A 354 -31.64 0.18 10.43
C VAL A 354 -31.76 -0.36 11.86
N GLU A 355 -31.54 -1.66 12.05
CA GLU A 355 -31.52 -2.26 13.38
C GLU A 355 -30.37 -1.72 14.23
N GLU A 356 -29.15 -1.64 13.68
CA GLU A 356 -27.99 -1.02 14.34
C GLU A 356 -28.26 0.46 14.70
N LEU A 357 -28.91 1.22 13.80
CA LEU A 357 -29.33 2.59 14.08
C LEU A 357 -30.39 2.66 15.19
N ARG A 358 -31.36 1.74 15.20
CA ARG A 358 -32.40 1.66 16.23
C ARG A 358 -31.79 1.39 17.60
N GLU A 359 -30.90 0.42 17.69
CA GLU A 359 -30.16 0.10 18.92
C GLU A 359 -29.34 1.29 19.40
N THR A 360 -28.62 1.96 18.49
CA THR A 360 -27.85 3.16 18.79
C THR A 360 -28.74 4.30 19.31
N VAL A 361 -29.89 4.53 18.68
CA VAL A 361 -30.87 5.53 19.12
C VAL A 361 -31.43 5.19 20.51
N ALA A 362 -31.75 3.93 20.76
CA ALA A 362 -32.22 3.44 22.05
C ALA A 362 -31.18 3.64 23.16
N GLU A 363 -29.91 3.34 22.88
CA GLU A 363 -28.81 3.50 23.81
C GLU A 363 -28.53 4.98 24.11
N MET A 364 -28.54 5.84 23.08
CA MET A 364 -28.11 7.24 23.20
C MET A 364 -29.22 8.19 23.70
N SER A 365 -30.48 7.90 23.40
CA SER A 365 -31.63 8.74 23.79
C SER A 365 -31.68 9.14 25.28
N PRO A 366 -31.51 8.23 26.26
CA PRO A 366 -31.60 8.59 27.68
C PRO A 366 -30.52 9.58 28.14
N PHE A 367 -29.41 9.71 27.40
CA PHE A 367 -28.33 10.63 27.73
C PHE A 367 -28.55 12.04 27.16
N ILE A 368 -29.55 12.24 26.30
CA ILE A 368 -29.87 13.54 25.70
C ILE A 368 -31.03 14.16 26.50
N CYS A 369 -30.69 15.01 27.48
CA CYS A 369 -31.69 15.60 28.38
C CYS A 369 -32.51 16.72 27.71
N ASP A 370 -31.94 17.43 26.73
CA ASP A 370 -32.63 18.55 26.08
C ASP A 370 -33.67 18.08 25.06
N GLU A 371 -34.93 18.44 25.31
CA GLU A 371 -36.07 18.12 24.46
C GLU A 371 -35.95 18.78 23.07
N SER A 372 -35.36 19.98 22.99
CA SER A 372 -35.23 20.69 21.73
C SER A 372 -34.24 19.98 20.79
N THR A 373 -33.11 19.53 21.33
CA THR A 373 -32.09 18.75 20.64
C THR A 373 -32.61 17.39 20.22
N ARG A 374 -33.33 16.67 21.09
CA ARG A 374 -34.03 15.42 20.74
C ARG A 374 -34.98 15.60 19.58
N ASN A 375 -35.87 16.59 19.65
CA ASN A 375 -36.81 16.89 18.58
C ASN A 375 -36.13 17.19 17.24
N SER A 376 -34.99 17.88 17.26
CA SER A 376 -34.18 18.14 16.05
C SER A 376 -33.59 16.84 15.48
N LEU A 377 -33.04 15.97 16.33
CA LEU A 377 -32.46 14.68 15.93
C LEU A 377 -33.52 13.74 15.36
N TRP A 378 -34.69 13.62 16.00
CA TRP A 378 -35.81 12.80 15.50
C TRP A 378 -36.31 13.29 14.16
N LEU A 379 -36.39 14.60 13.97
CA LEU A 379 -36.72 15.19 12.69
C LEU A 379 -35.67 14.83 11.61
N GLN A 380 -34.38 14.86 11.95
CA GLN A 380 -33.31 14.43 11.03
C GLN A 380 -33.40 12.94 10.66
N VAL A 381 -33.66 12.05 11.62
CA VAL A 381 -33.88 10.62 11.35
C VAL A 381 -35.10 10.42 10.45
N SER A 382 -36.19 11.13 10.72
CA SER A 382 -37.42 11.07 9.93
C SER A 382 -37.15 11.49 8.47
N TYR A 383 -36.43 12.59 8.25
CA TYR A 383 -36.00 13.01 6.90
C TYR A 383 -35.05 12.03 6.25
N CYS A 384 -34.10 11.47 7.00
CA CYS A 384 -33.21 10.43 6.52
C CYS A 384 -34.02 9.24 5.99
N SER A 385 -35.01 8.80 6.76
CA SER A 385 -35.91 7.71 6.38
C SER A 385 -36.71 8.00 5.11
N GLN A 386 -37.30 9.19 4.99
CA GLN A 386 -38.01 9.61 3.78
C GLN A 386 -37.08 9.67 2.56
N SER A 387 -35.85 10.15 2.73
CA SER A 387 -34.86 10.21 1.63
C SER A 387 -34.51 8.81 1.12
N LEU A 388 -34.39 7.83 2.02
CA LEU A 388 -34.17 6.41 1.73
C LEU A 388 -35.45 5.70 1.26
N GLY A 389 -36.63 6.25 1.54
CA GLY A 389 -37.92 5.78 1.01
C GLY A 389 -37.94 5.72 -0.52
N ARG A 390 -37.23 6.63 -1.21
CA ARG A 390 -37.08 6.61 -2.69
C ARG A 390 -36.40 5.33 -3.21
N VAL A 391 -35.59 4.68 -2.37
CA VAL A 391 -34.91 3.43 -2.68
C VAL A 391 -35.52 2.22 -1.95
N GLY A 392 -36.74 2.37 -1.41
CA GLY A 392 -37.49 1.30 -0.75
C GLY A 392 -37.10 1.06 0.72
N GLY A 393 -36.42 2.03 1.35
CA GLY A 393 -35.95 1.94 2.73
C GLY A 393 -36.68 2.89 3.68
N ASP A 394 -38.01 2.97 3.63
CA ASP A 394 -38.75 3.71 4.67
C ASP A 394 -38.74 2.89 5.97
N PHE A 395 -37.99 3.38 6.96
CA PHE A 395 -37.73 2.72 8.24
C PHE A 395 -38.22 3.52 9.44
N TRP A 396 -38.85 4.69 9.22
CA TRP A 396 -39.34 5.53 10.31
C TRP A 396 -40.36 4.79 11.20
N PRO A 397 -41.24 3.94 10.67
CA PRO A 397 -42.09 3.08 11.51
C PRO A 397 -41.29 2.05 12.33
N THR A 398 -40.20 1.52 11.78
CA THR A 398 -39.37 0.49 12.42
C THR A 398 -38.55 1.05 13.57
N ILE A 399 -38.10 2.31 13.48
CA ILE A 399 -37.22 2.89 14.50
C ILE A 399 -37.92 3.17 15.84
N GLN A 400 -39.24 3.31 15.83
CA GLN A 400 -40.02 3.42 17.06
C GLN A 400 -40.00 2.10 17.85
N GLY A 401 -39.83 0.95 17.19
CA GLY A 401 -39.93 -0.36 17.83
C GLY A 401 -41.35 -0.69 18.33
N PRO A 402 -41.53 -1.90 18.92
CA PRO A 402 -42.81 -2.31 19.50
C PRO A 402 -43.20 -1.41 20.68
N LEU A 403 -44.45 -0.94 20.72
CA LEU A 403 -44.94 -0.06 21.80
C LEU A 403 -44.94 -0.71 23.20
N GLU A 404 -44.83 -2.03 23.28
CA GLU A 404 -44.99 -2.81 24.51
C GLU A 404 -43.67 -3.05 25.26
N GLU A 405 -42.53 -2.86 24.61
CA GLU A 405 -41.22 -2.98 25.24
C GLU A 405 -40.67 -1.56 25.47
N GLY A 406 -40.42 -1.19 26.73
CA GLY A 406 -39.82 0.11 27.10
C GLY A 406 -38.38 0.33 26.60
N SER A 407 -37.99 -0.32 25.51
CA SER A 407 -36.69 -0.31 24.83
C SER A 407 -36.62 0.70 23.69
N SER A 408 -37.73 1.35 23.30
CA SER A 408 -37.69 2.38 22.26
C SER A 408 -37.04 3.67 22.78
N GLY A 409 -35.91 4.07 22.17
CA GLY A 409 -35.28 5.35 22.48
C GLY A 409 -36.18 6.57 22.24
N ILE A 410 -37.15 6.46 21.34
CA ILE A 410 -38.03 7.57 20.96
C ILE A 410 -39.42 7.34 21.57
N THR A 411 -39.93 8.29 22.35
CA THR A 411 -41.29 8.18 22.87
C THR A 411 -42.32 8.31 21.75
N LYS A 412 -43.49 7.66 21.89
CA LYS A 412 -44.59 7.78 20.92
C LYS A 412 -44.97 9.24 20.62
N HIS A 413 -44.92 10.10 21.63
CA HIS A 413 -45.24 11.51 21.48
C HIS A 413 -44.24 12.22 20.56
N GLU A 414 -42.94 12.08 20.82
CA GLU A 414 -41.88 12.68 19.99
C GLU A 414 -41.86 12.11 18.57
N TRP A 415 -42.07 10.81 18.43
CA TRP A 415 -42.15 10.16 17.13
C TRP A 415 -43.28 10.76 16.28
N LEU A 416 -44.47 10.92 16.86
CA LEU A 416 -45.62 11.55 16.20
C LEU A 416 -45.37 13.03 15.91
N GLN A 417 -44.70 13.75 16.83
CA GLN A 417 -44.38 15.15 16.67
C GLN A 417 -43.40 15.37 15.51
N ALA A 418 -42.35 14.56 15.41
CA ALA A 418 -41.41 14.60 14.30
C ALA A 418 -42.09 14.27 12.96
N LEU A 419 -42.94 13.24 12.92
CA LEU A 419 -43.71 12.88 11.72
C LEU A 419 -44.66 14.00 11.26
N ARG A 420 -45.34 14.67 12.19
CA ARG A 420 -46.21 15.81 11.88
C ARG A 420 -45.42 16.99 11.33
N LYS A 421 -44.30 17.35 11.98
CA LYS A 421 -43.41 18.43 11.52
C LYS A 421 -42.83 18.13 10.14
N GLN A 422 -42.40 16.90 9.89
CA GLN A 422 -41.91 16.48 8.58
C GLN A 422 -42.98 16.61 7.48
N LYS A 423 -44.21 16.16 7.75
CA LYS A 423 -45.33 16.28 6.80
C LYS A 423 -45.70 17.73 6.52
N GLU A 424 -45.64 18.60 7.52
CA GLU A 424 -45.93 20.03 7.37
C GLU A 424 -44.89 20.70 6.46
N VAL A 425 -43.59 20.47 6.71
CA VAL A 425 -42.52 21.03 5.87
C VAL A 425 -42.55 20.47 4.45
N SER A 426 -42.83 19.17 4.28
CA SER A 426 -42.97 18.57 2.94
C SER A 426 -44.11 19.24 2.15
N LYS A 427 -45.26 19.49 2.79
CA LYS A 427 -46.39 20.20 2.17
C LYS A 427 -46.03 21.63 1.79
N GLN A 428 -45.29 22.35 2.64
CA GLN A 428 -44.86 23.72 2.35
C GLN A 428 -43.84 23.79 1.19
N LEU A 429 -42.97 22.79 1.08
CA LEU A 429 -42.05 22.63 -0.06
C LEU A 429 -42.80 22.32 -1.37
N ASP A 430 -43.82 21.46 -1.32
CA ASP A 430 -44.64 21.14 -2.51
C ASP A 430 -45.44 22.36 -2.98
N VAL A 431 -46.01 23.13 -2.04
CA VAL A 431 -46.75 24.36 -2.34
C VAL A 431 -45.82 25.43 -2.94
N SER A 432 -44.62 25.62 -2.38
CA SER A 432 -43.65 26.60 -2.88
C SER A 432 -43.05 26.22 -4.25
N ALA A 433 -42.80 24.93 -4.50
CA ALA A 433 -42.38 24.42 -5.79
C ALA A 433 -43.48 24.56 -6.86
N SER A 434 -44.74 24.32 -6.50
CA SER A 434 -45.90 24.52 -7.37
C SER A 434 -46.09 25.98 -7.77
N SER A 435 -45.90 26.92 -6.84
CA SER A 435 -45.96 28.36 -7.14
C SER A 435 -44.79 28.88 -7.96
N SER A 436 -43.65 28.18 -7.97
CA SER A 436 -42.45 28.57 -8.75
C SER A 436 -42.48 28.08 -10.21
N LEU A 437 -43.37 27.13 -10.53
CA LEU A 437 -43.58 26.59 -11.89
C LEU A 437 -44.71 27.31 -12.66
N VAL A 438 -45.36 28.30 -12.05
CA VAL A 438 -46.50 29.06 -12.62
C VAL A 438 -46.10 30.51 -12.96
N VAL A 439 -44.80 30.82 -13.05
CA VAL A 439 -44.30 32.14 -13.48
C VAL A 439 -43.60 32.06 -14.81
#